data_AF-G3H6X0-F1
#
_entry.id   AF-G3H6X0-F1
#
_cell.length_a   1.000
_cell.length_b   1.000
_cell.length_c   1.000
_cell.angle_alpha   90.00
_cell.angle_beta   90.00
_cell.angle_gamma   90.00
#
_symmetry.space_group_name_H-M   'P 1'
#
loop_
_entity.id
_entity.type
_entity.pdbx_description
1 polymer ?
#
loop_
_entity_poly.entity_id
_entity_poly.type
_entity_poly.pdbx_seq_one_letter_code
_entity_poly.pdbx_strand_id
1 'polypeptide(L)'
;MEEEVDSTTAPDGSCVVSAQETEKWMEEAMRMAKEALENTEVPVGCLMVYNNEVVGKGRNEVNQTKNCIPGYHAEEAVELLKTFYKQENPNAPKSKVRKKDCQKS
;
A
#
# COMPACT_ATOMS: atom_id res chain seq x y z
N MET A 1 1.58 46.93 4.92
CA MET A 1 1.59 46.80 3.46
C MET A 1 2.43 45.57 3.22
N GLU A 2 1.78 44.41 3.26
CA GLU A 2 2.47 43.12 3.09
C GLU A 2 2.62 42.93 1.59
N GLU A 3 3.87 42.73 1.16
CA GLU A 3 4.24 42.52 -0.23
C GLU A 3 3.67 41.17 -0.71
N GLU A 4 2.80 41.22 -1.71
CA GLU A 4 2.37 40.07 -2.51
C GLU A 4 3.59 39.55 -3.28
N VAL A 5 4.12 38.40 -2.87
CA VAL A 5 5.24 37.74 -3.57
C VAL A 5 4.67 37.00 -4.79
N ASP A 6 4.90 37.60 -5.94
CA ASP A 6 4.59 37.08 -7.28
C ASP A 6 5.35 35.77 -7.53
N SER A 7 4.61 34.75 -7.95
CA SER A 7 5.10 33.42 -8.27
C SER A 7 5.99 33.45 -9.52
N THR A 8 7.31 33.45 -9.32
CA THR A 8 8.28 33.42 -10.43
C THR A 8 8.20 32.08 -11.17
N THR A 9 7.64 32.10 -12.38
CA THR A 9 7.59 30.94 -13.28
C THR A 9 8.96 30.72 -13.93
N ALA A 10 9.55 29.53 -13.79
CA ALA A 10 10.75 29.15 -14.52
C ALA A 10 10.44 28.95 -16.02
N PRO A 11 11.34 29.31 -16.96
CA PRO A 11 11.10 29.22 -18.39
C PRO A 11 11.07 27.78 -18.96
N ASP A 12 11.26 26.75 -18.12
CA ASP A 12 11.29 25.33 -18.51
C ASP A 12 10.02 24.55 -18.15
N GLY A 13 8.99 25.19 -17.59
CA GLY A 13 7.75 24.53 -17.19
C GLY A 13 7.88 23.62 -15.97
N SER A 14 9.01 23.64 -15.25
CA SER A 14 9.14 23.02 -13.93
C SER A 14 8.62 24.01 -12.87
N CYS A 15 7.53 23.64 -12.19
CA CYS A 15 7.03 24.40 -11.06
C CYS A 15 7.88 24.09 -9.82
N VAL A 16 8.69 25.07 -9.41
CA VAL A 16 9.38 25.01 -8.12
C VAL A 16 8.40 25.55 -7.08
N VAL A 17 7.65 24.67 -6.43
CA VAL A 17 6.81 25.03 -5.29
C VAL A 17 7.73 25.36 -4.11
N SER A 18 7.47 26.45 -3.38
CA SER A 18 8.29 26.79 -2.22
C SER A 18 8.18 25.72 -1.13
N ALA A 19 9.19 25.63 -0.25
CA ALA A 19 9.15 24.66 0.85
C ALA A 19 7.94 24.88 1.77
N GLN A 20 7.54 26.13 1.99
CA GLN A 20 6.39 26.50 2.80
C GLN A 20 5.05 26.07 2.16
N GLU A 21 4.92 26.24 0.84
CA GLU A 21 3.75 25.75 0.10
C GLU A 21 3.71 24.22 0.08
N THR A 22 4.87 23.57 -0.08
CA THR A 22 4.97 22.12 -0.02
C THR A 22 4.52 21.60 1.35
N GLU A 23 4.95 22.23 2.44
CA GLU A 23 4.53 21.88 3.79
C GLU A 23 3.01 22.06 3.97
N LYS A 24 2.45 23.20 3.54
CA LYS A 24 1.00 23.45 3.55
C LYS A 24 0.22 22.37 2.81
N TRP A 25 0.66 21.97 1.62
CA TRP A 25 0.00 20.92 0.85
C TRP A 25 0.18 19.54 1.48
N MET A 26 1.36 19.26 2.05
CA MET A 26 1.61 18.00 2.76
C MET A 26 0.77 17.87 4.03
N GLU A 27 0.54 18.95 4.78
CA GLU A 27 -0.38 18.95 5.93
C GLU A 27 -1.82 18.60 5.49
N GLU A 28 -2.28 19.18 4.39
CA GLU A 28 -3.60 18.89 3.82
C GLU A 28 -3.69 17.42 3.33
N ALA A 29 -2.61 16.87 2.74
CA ALA A 29 -2.53 15.46 2.37
C ALA A 29 -2.58 14.53 3.60
N MET A 30 -1.89 14.90 4.68
CA MET A 30 -1.93 14.17 5.96
C MET A 30 -3.30 14.22 6.62
N ARG A 31 -4.02 15.34 6.50
CA ARG A 31 -5.41 15.46 6.96
C ARG A 31 -6.31 14.43 6.27
N MET A 32 -6.18 14.27 4.96
CA MET A 32 -6.92 13.25 4.21
C MET A 32 -6.50 11.81 4.57
N ALA A 33 -5.22 11.57 4.83
CA ALA A 33 -4.74 10.27 5.30
C ALA A 33 -5.35 9.90 6.67
N LYS A 34 -5.53 10.89 7.56
CA LYS A 34 -6.22 10.70 8.84
C LYS A 34 -7.70 10.37 8.67
N GLU A 35 -8.40 11.06 7.77
CA GLU A 35 -9.79 10.72 7.43
C GLU A 35 -9.90 9.29 6.89
N ALA A 36 -8.96 8.85 6.05
CA ALA A 36 -8.91 7.46 5.57
C ALA A 36 -8.75 6.48 6.76
N LEU A 37 -7.85 6.77 7.69
CA LEU A 37 -7.65 5.95 8.89
C LEU A 37 -8.93 5.82 9.75
N GLU A 38 -9.64 6.92 9.96
CA GLU A 38 -10.92 6.96 10.69
C GLU A 38 -11.99 6.11 9.99
N ASN A 39 -11.92 6.00 8.67
CA ASN A 39 -12.77 5.13 7.86
C ASN A 39 -12.27 3.68 7.77
N THR A 40 -11.30 3.27 8.59
CA THR A 40 -10.69 1.93 8.57
C THR A 40 -10.03 1.60 7.23
N GLU A 41 -9.48 2.61 6.55
CA GLU A 41 -8.71 2.48 5.30
C GLU A 41 -7.21 2.58 5.56
N VAL A 42 -6.40 2.16 4.58
CA VAL A 42 -4.95 2.46 4.60
C VAL A 42 -4.76 3.99 4.59
N PRO A 43 -3.99 4.57 5.53
CA PRO A 43 -3.86 6.02 5.68
C PRO A 43 -2.99 6.64 4.59
N VAL A 44 -3.57 6.88 3.42
CA VAL A 44 -2.91 7.53 2.28
C VAL A 44 -3.79 8.68 1.79
N GLY A 45 -3.19 9.86 1.68
CA GLY A 45 -3.79 11.06 1.08
C GLY A 45 -2.86 11.65 0.01
N CYS A 46 -3.44 12.13 -1.08
CA CYS A 46 -2.73 12.67 -2.23
C CYS A 46 -3.41 13.93 -2.76
N LEU A 47 -2.61 14.95 -3.09
CA LEU A 47 -3.06 16.19 -3.71
C LEU A 47 -2.32 16.39 -5.03
N MET A 48 -3.04 16.90 -6.02
CA MET A 48 -2.46 17.39 -7.27
C MET A 48 -2.63 18.90 -7.29
N VAL A 49 -1.52 19.63 -7.35
CA VAL A 49 -1.49 21.10 -7.32
C VAL A 49 -0.94 21.61 -8.65
N TYR A 50 -1.62 22.59 -9.24
CA TYR A 50 -1.21 23.27 -10.46
C TYR A 50 -1.51 24.76 -10.34
N ASN A 51 -0.56 25.61 -10.72
CA ASN A 51 -0.72 27.06 -10.66
C ASN A 51 -1.18 27.59 -9.28
N ASN A 52 -0.58 27.04 -8.22
CA ASN A 52 -0.92 27.30 -6.81
C ASN A 52 -2.37 26.96 -6.38
N GLU A 53 -3.06 26.13 -7.15
CA GLU A 53 -4.42 25.65 -6.87
C GLU A 53 -4.47 24.11 -6.82
N VAL A 54 -5.30 23.57 -5.93
CA VAL A 54 -5.52 22.11 -5.86
C VAL A 54 -6.46 21.69 -6.98
N VAL A 55 -5.92 21.02 -7.99
CA VAL A 55 -6.68 20.49 -9.13
C VAL A 55 -7.22 19.08 -8.90
N GLY A 56 -6.70 18.37 -7.89
CA GLY A 56 -7.17 17.03 -7.55
C GLY A 56 -6.90 16.67 -6.09
N LYS A 57 -7.85 15.96 -5.46
CA LYS A 57 -7.70 15.37 -4.14
C LYS A 57 -8.02 13.88 -4.22
N GLY A 58 -7.24 13.05 -3.55
CA GLY A 58 -7.45 11.61 -3.49
C GLY A 58 -7.12 11.07 -2.11
N ARG A 59 -7.91 10.10 -1.66
CA ARG A 59 -7.65 9.29 -0.46
C ARG A 59 -7.87 7.82 -0.79
N ASN A 60 -7.36 6.94 0.04
CA ASN A 60 -7.60 5.51 -0.12
C ASN A 60 -9.06 5.16 0.24
N GLU A 61 -9.77 4.45 -0.66
CA GLU A 61 -11.20 4.10 -0.52
C GLU A 61 -11.47 2.60 -0.81
N VAL A 62 -10.45 1.74 -0.70
CA VAL A 62 -10.53 0.33 -1.11
C VAL A 62 -11.53 -0.48 -0.28
N ASN A 63 -11.67 -0.20 1.02
CA ASN A 63 -12.65 -0.84 1.89
C ASN A 63 -14.06 -0.25 1.71
N GLN A 64 -14.19 1.02 1.34
CA GLN A 64 -15.46 1.68 1.00
C GLN A 64 -16.02 1.18 -0.33
N THR A 65 -15.16 1.03 -1.35
CA THR A 65 -15.56 0.51 -2.67
C THR A 65 -15.71 -1.00 -2.73
N LYS A 66 -15.32 -1.74 -1.67
CA LYS A 66 -15.50 -3.21 -1.53
C LYS A 66 -15.24 -3.99 -2.81
N ASN A 67 -14.27 -3.60 -3.63
CA ASN A 67 -13.88 -4.35 -4.83
C ASN A 67 -13.08 -5.62 -4.51
N CYS A 68 -13.16 -6.10 -3.26
CA CYS A 68 -12.73 -7.43 -2.87
C CYS A 68 -13.97 -8.30 -2.75
N ILE A 69 -14.15 -9.24 -3.67
CA ILE A 69 -15.16 -10.30 -3.53
C ILE A 69 -14.62 -11.27 -2.46
N PRO A 70 -15.20 -11.33 -1.24
CA PRO A 70 -14.79 -12.32 -0.26
C PRO A 70 -15.04 -13.72 -0.85
N GLY A 71 -14.04 -14.60 -0.75
CA GLY A 71 -14.13 -15.94 -1.34
C GLY A 71 -13.68 -16.04 -2.80
N TYR A 72 -13.22 -14.95 -3.42
CA TYR A 72 -12.65 -15.00 -4.78
C TYR A 72 -11.47 -15.98 -4.82
N HIS A 73 -11.64 -17.07 -5.55
CA HIS A 73 -10.64 -18.15 -5.69
C HIS A 73 -10.24 -18.80 -4.34
N ALA A 74 -11.05 -18.68 -3.30
CA ALA A 74 -10.72 -19.29 -2.00
C ALA A 74 -10.61 -20.82 -2.09
N GLU A 75 -11.50 -21.45 -2.84
CA GLU A 75 -11.44 -22.90 -3.10
C GLU A 75 -10.19 -23.28 -3.89
N GLU A 76 -9.88 -22.55 -4.98
CA GLU A 76 -8.68 -22.77 -5.79
C GLU A 76 -7.39 -22.59 -4.98
N ALA A 77 -7.32 -21.57 -4.11
CA ALA A 77 -6.18 -21.34 -3.23
C ALA A 77 -6.00 -22.50 -2.23
N VAL A 78 -7.10 -23.00 -1.65
CA VAL A 78 -7.08 -24.17 -0.76
C VAL A 78 -6.67 -25.44 -1.52
N GLU A 79 -7.11 -25.62 -2.77
CA GLU A 79 -6.72 -26.74 -3.63
C GLU A 79 -5.25 -26.70 -4.04
N LEU A 80 -4.72 -25.52 -4.39
CA LEU A 80 -3.30 -25.30 -4.65
C LEU A 80 -2.44 -25.65 -3.44
N LEU A 81 -2.84 -25.21 -2.23
CA LEU A 81 -2.16 -25.58 -0.99
C LEU A 81 -2.19 -27.10 -0.76
N LYS A 82 -3.37 -27.73 -0.91
CA LYS A 82 -3.51 -29.19 -0.79
C LYS A 82 -2.60 -29.92 -1.76
N THR A 83 -2.49 -29.44 -3.00
CA THR A 83 -1.64 -30.04 -4.03
C THR A 83 -0.16 -29.88 -3.69
N PHE A 84 0.26 -28.68 -3.26
CA PHE A 84 1.64 -28.41 -2.84
C PHE A 84 2.11 -29.33 -1.71
N TYR A 85 1.28 -29.53 -0.68
CA TYR A 85 1.63 -30.40 0.46
C TYR A 85 1.48 -31.90 0.18
N LYS A 86 0.74 -32.29 -0.86
CA LYS A 86 0.68 -33.68 -1.33
C LYS A 86 1.91 -34.05 -2.18
N GLN A 87 2.56 -33.08 -2.82
CA GLN A 87 3.80 -33.33 -3.55
C GLN A 87 4.96 -33.53 -2.57
N GLU A 88 5.73 -34.60 -2.78
CA GLU A 88 6.97 -34.79 -2.04
C GLU A 88 7.99 -33.72 -2.48
N ASN A 89 8.48 -32.92 -1.52
CA ASN A 89 9.45 -31.88 -1.79
C ASN A 89 10.82 -32.51 -2.11
N PRO A 90 11.32 -32.47 -3.35
CA PRO A 90 12.61 -33.08 -3.73
C PRO A 90 13.81 -32.35 -3.10
N ASN A 91 13.60 -31.14 -2.58
CA ASN A 91 14.59 -30.36 -1.84
C ASN A 91 14.53 -30.60 -0.33
N ALA A 92 13.66 -31.52 0.15
CA ALA A 92 13.60 -31.86 1.56
C ALA A 92 14.93 -32.51 1.99
N PRO A 93 15.66 -31.94 2.96
CA PRO A 93 16.88 -32.55 3.46
C PRO A 93 16.54 -33.93 4.03
N LYS A 94 17.30 -34.95 3.62
CA LYS A 94 17.08 -36.35 4.01
C LYS A 94 16.90 -36.44 5.53
N SER A 95 15.72 -36.87 5.97
CA SER A 95 15.42 -36.99 7.39
C SER A 95 16.40 -37.99 8.04
N LYS A 96 17.18 -37.54 9.02
CA LYS A 96 18.03 -38.41 9.82
C LYS A 96 17.22 -39.08 10.93
N VAL A 97 16.18 -39.86 10.58
CA VAL A 97 15.50 -40.67 11.60
C VAL A 97 16.37 -41.88 11.90
N ARG A 98 17.00 -41.91 13.10
CA ARG A 98 17.68 -43.11 13.59
C ARG A 98 16.62 -44.18 13.85
N LYS A 99 16.63 -45.27 13.08
CA LYS A 99 15.86 -46.47 13.41
C LYS A 99 16.37 -46.99 14.76
N LYS A 100 15.53 -46.99 15.79
CA LYS A 100 15.79 -47.79 17.00
C LYS A 100 15.37 -49.20 16.66
N ASP A 101 16.33 -50.11 16.54
CA ASP A 101 16.04 -51.53 16.43
C ASP A 101 15.32 -51.98 17.70
N CYS A 102 14.02 -52.25 17.57
CA CYS A 102 13.25 -52.93 18.60
C CYS A 102 13.67 -54.40 18.57
N GLN A 103 14.64 -54.76 19.41
CA GLN A 103 14.94 -56.15 19.72
C GLN A 103 13.69 -56.77 20.35
N LYS A 104 13.02 -57.65 19.61
CA LYS A 104 11.91 -58.45 20.12
C LYS A 104 12.45 -59.41 21.19
N SER A 105 11.92 -59.33 22.40
CA SER A 105 12.02 -60.38 23.43
C SER A 105 10.99 -61.47 23.18
#